data_AF-A0A3D1RGK2-F1
#
_entry.id   AF-A0A3D1RGK2-F1
#
_cell.length_a   1.000
_cell.length_b   1.000
_cell.length_c   1.000
_cell.angle_alpha   90.00
_cell.angle_beta   90.00
_cell.angle_gamma   90.00
#
_symmetry.space_group_name_H-M   'P 1'
#
loop_
_entity.id
_entity.type
_entity.pdbx_description
1 polymer ?
#
loop_
_entity_poly.entity_id
_entity_poly.type
_entity_poly.pdbx_seq_one_letter_code
_entity_poly.pdbx_strand_id
1 'polypeptide(L)'
;MIVNTHDEELIKKFLFKLYCCSEEKDWKISHGFMALQYLLYRNFSSPKLLNKMKPYSSEIVEFISKYYKNDWRKNIISIEIENQINKLIYADTPISFFKFLEIISIKNKNVLQAQAYNKNYFDSITKNIELTKGLTNNKKKINYTKDELKDIYLNKLKIDSNMWQSINDLCDRRNKNPLCHASCDAFSNKQDISISILNDINEINNLVDDIIKLYI
;
A
#
# COMPACT_ATOMS: atom_id res chain seq x y z
N MET A 1 -5.80 16.14 -16.01
CA MET A 1 -6.85 15.41 -15.24
C MET A 1 -7.42 16.36 -14.19
N ILE A 2 -8.75 16.42 -14.00
CA ILE A 2 -9.43 17.54 -13.29
C ILE A 2 -8.91 17.81 -11.87
N VAL A 3 -8.41 16.80 -11.14
CA VAL A 3 -7.87 16.99 -9.78
C VAL A 3 -6.47 17.63 -9.79
N ASN A 4 -5.70 17.44 -10.88
CA ASN A 4 -4.35 17.99 -11.01
C ASN A 4 -4.34 19.45 -11.45
N THR A 5 -5.49 20.04 -11.77
CA THR A 5 -5.57 21.45 -12.16
C THR A 5 -5.40 22.40 -10.97
N HIS A 6 -5.52 21.89 -9.73
CA HIS A 6 -5.51 22.68 -8.49
C HIS A 6 -6.58 23.80 -8.45
N ASP A 7 -7.56 23.74 -9.36
CA ASP A 7 -8.66 24.68 -9.46
C ASP A 7 -9.84 24.17 -8.61
N GLU A 8 -10.01 24.80 -7.44
CA GLU A 8 -11.05 24.43 -6.48
C GLU A 8 -12.47 24.60 -7.04
N GLU A 9 -12.71 25.66 -7.82
CA GLU A 9 -14.01 25.89 -8.44
C GLU A 9 -14.36 24.79 -9.44
N LEU A 10 -13.41 24.44 -10.29
CA LEU A 10 -13.59 23.40 -11.30
C LEU A 10 -13.86 22.05 -10.64
N ILE A 11 -13.13 21.72 -9.57
CA ILE A 11 -13.34 20.50 -8.80
C ILE A 11 -14.74 20.48 -8.17
N LYS A 12 -15.19 21.60 -7.59
CA LYS A 12 -16.55 21.72 -7.02
C LYS A 12 -17.63 21.52 -8.08
N LYS A 13 -17.51 22.19 -9.23
CA LYS A 13 -18.44 22.06 -10.37
C LYS A 13 -18.50 20.62 -10.89
N PHE A 14 -17.36 19.97 -10.99
CA PHE A 14 -17.25 18.56 -11.35
C PHE A 14 -17.98 17.64 -10.38
N LEU A 15 -17.71 17.77 -9.06
CA LEU A 15 -18.37 16.96 -8.03
C LEU A 15 -19.87 17.21 -7.98
N PHE A 16 -20.28 18.47 -8.10
CA PHE A 16 -21.69 18.86 -8.13
C PHE A 16 -22.42 18.16 -9.27
N LYS A 17 -21.83 18.13 -10.47
CA LYS A 17 -22.42 17.44 -11.62
C LYS A 17 -22.58 15.93 -11.38
N LEU A 18 -21.57 15.28 -10.81
CA LEU A 18 -21.69 13.85 -10.42
C LEU A 18 -22.83 13.64 -9.42
N TYR A 19 -22.99 14.54 -8.44
CA TYR A 19 -24.06 14.45 -7.47
C TYR A 19 -25.44 14.60 -8.12
N CYS A 20 -25.63 15.60 -8.99
CA CYS A 20 -26.88 15.78 -9.74
C CYS A 20 -27.24 14.52 -10.54
N CYS A 21 -26.29 13.97 -11.31
CA CYS A 21 -26.53 12.75 -12.09
C CYS A 21 -26.92 11.56 -11.20
N SER A 22 -26.37 11.46 -9.98
CA SER A 22 -26.79 10.43 -9.03
C SER A 22 -28.20 10.66 -8.48
N GLU A 23 -28.58 11.90 -8.15
CA GLU A 23 -29.94 12.20 -7.65
C GLU A 23 -31.00 11.95 -8.73
N GLU A 24 -30.68 12.32 -9.97
CA GLU A 24 -31.54 12.15 -11.15
C GLU A 24 -31.57 10.70 -11.67
N LYS A 25 -30.77 9.80 -11.09
CA LYS A 25 -30.58 8.42 -11.54
C LYS A 25 -30.03 8.28 -12.97
N ASP A 26 -29.41 9.31 -13.54
CA ASP A 26 -28.69 9.29 -14.83
C ASP A 26 -27.18 8.98 -14.64
N TRP A 27 -26.88 7.96 -13.84
CA TRP A 27 -25.49 7.58 -13.58
C TRP A 27 -24.94 6.67 -14.68
N LYS A 28 -24.02 7.18 -15.48
CA LYS A 28 -23.38 6.47 -16.59
C LYS A 28 -22.07 5.82 -16.13
N ILE A 29 -21.61 4.82 -16.88
CA ILE A 29 -20.32 4.16 -16.65
C ILE A 29 -19.17 5.18 -16.59
N SER A 30 -19.18 6.20 -17.45
CA SER A 30 -18.20 7.29 -17.45
C SER A 30 -18.19 8.07 -16.13
N HIS A 31 -19.35 8.30 -15.51
CA HIS A 31 -19.43 8.94 -14.18
C HIS A 31 -18.76 8.08 -13.11
N GLY A 32 -18.91 6.74 -13.20
CA GLY A 32 -18.20 5.79 -12.35
C GLY A 32 -16.68 5.91 -12.47
N PHE A 33 -16.14 5.93 -13.69
CA PHE A 33 -14.70 6.13 -13.93
C PHE A 33 -14.20 7.48 -13.39
N MET A 34 -14.94 8.56 -13.66
CA MET A 34 -14.60 9.91 -13.21
C MET A 34 -14.59 10.01 -11.68
N ALA A 35 -15.61 9.44 -11.02
CA ALA A 35 -15.71 9.43 -9.57
C ALA A 35 -14.61 8.59 -8.92
N LEU A 36 -14.30 7.41 -9.48
CA LEU A 36 -13.21 6.55 -9.01
C LEU A 36 -11.85 7.25 -9.15
N GLN A 37 -11.62 7.91 -10.28
CA GLN A 37 -10.40 8.68 -10.51
C GLN A 37 -10.27 9.82 -9.50
N TYR A 38 -11.34 10.60 -9.27
CA TYR A 38 -11.33 11.61 -8.22
C TYR A 38 -11.01 11.03 -6.84
N LEU A 39 -11.66 9.93 -6.46
CA LEU A 39 -11.44 9.25 -5.19
C LEU A 39 -10.00 8.79 -5.05
N LEU A 40 -9.42 8.17 -6.08
CA LEU A 40 -8.03 7.72 -6.09
C LEU A 40 -7.06 8.87 -5.74
N TYR A 41 -7.22 10.03 -6.38
CA TYR A 41 -6.36 11.19 -6.15
C TYR A 41 -6.60 11.89 -4.80
N ARG A 42 -7.76 11.68 -4.19
CA ARG A 42 -8.10 12.20 -2.86
C ARG A 42 -8.01 11.12 -1.79
N ASN A 43 -7.25 10.06 -2.05
CA ASN A 43 -7.01 8.97 -1.09
C ASN A 43 -8.34 8.40 -0.54
N PHE A 44 -9.35 8.31 -1.41
CA PHE A 44 -10.74 7.90 -1.17
C PHE A 44 -11.44 8.63 -0.01
N SER A 45 -11.00 9.85 0.31
CA SER A 45 -11.45 10.63 1.48
C SER A 45 -12.82 11.31 1.32
N SER A 46 -13.65 10.91 0.35
CA SER A 46 -15.00 11.47 0.15
C SER A 46 -16.10 10.43 0.41
N PRO A 47 -16.60 10.32 1.67
CA PRO A 47 -17.73 9.46 2.00
C PRO A 47 -18.99 9.79 1.19
N LYS A 48 -19.25 11.08 0.94
CA LYS A 48 -20.41 11.54 0.16
C LYS A 48 -20.38 10.98 -1.26
N LEU A 49 -19.24 11.05 -1.94
CA LEU A 49 -19.11 10.52 -3.30
C LEU A 49 -19.21 8.99 -3.33
N LEU A 50 -18.61 8.30 -2.36
CA LEU A 50 -18.76 6.85 -2.23
C LEU A 50 -20.23 6.43 -2.05
N ASN A 51 -20.99 7.15 -1.22
CA ASN A 51 -22.41 6.87 -1.03
C ASN A 51 -23.22 7.09 -2.31
N LYS A 52 -22.89 8.11 -3.11
CA LYS A 52 -23.53 8.36 -4.41
C LYS A 52 -23.18 7.29 -5.46
N MET A 53 -21.97 6.74 -5.42
CA MET A 53 -21.57 5.64 -6.30
C MET A 53 -22.19 4.29 -5.91
N LYS A 54 -22.49 4.07 -4.62
CA LYS A 54 -22.86 2.75 -4.07
C LYS A 54 -24.02 2.05 -4.81
N PRO A 55 -25.11 2.73 -5.20
CA PRO A 55 -26.21 2.07 -5.91
C PRO A 55 -25.85 1.58 -7.32
N TYR A 56 -24.78 2.11 -7.92
CA TYR A 56 -24.40 1.85 -9.31
C TYR A 56 -23.13 1.01 -9.45
N SER A 57 -22.34 0.91 -8.39
CA SER A 57 -21.04 0.23 -8.39
C SER A 57 -20.73 -0.29 -6.99
N SER A 58 -21.66 -1.10 -6.47
CA SER A 58 -21.61 -1.63 -5.10
C SER A 58 -20.32 -2.38 -4.82
N GLU A 59 -19.84 -3.18 -5.77
CA GLU A 59 -18.64 -4.00 -5.64
C GLU A 59 -17.40 -3.12 -5.46
N ILE A 60 -17.31 -2.02 -6.21
CA ILE A 60 -16.21 -1.06 -6.12
C ILE A 60 -16.26 -0.30 -4.80
N VAL A 61 -17.44 0.16 -4.38
CA VAL A 61 -17.59 0.91 -3.13
C VAL A 61 -17.34 0.01 -1.91
N GLU A 62 -17.82 -1.23 -1.96
CA GLU A 62 -17.56 -2.23 -0.94
C GLU A 62 -16.07 -2.59 -0.92
N PHE A 63 -15.45 -2.75 -2.08
CA PHE A 63 -14.01 -2.97 -2.17
C PHE A 63 -13.22 -1.84 -1.50
N ILE A 64 -13.53 -0.58 -1.83
CA ILE A 64 -12.89 0.59 -1.23
C ILE A 64 -13.15 0.63 0.28
N SER A 65 -14.37 0.34 0.73
CA SER A 65 -14.72 0.44 2.14
C SER A 65 -14.04 -0.67 2.96
N LYS A 66 -14.05 -1.91 2.47
CA LYS A 66 -13.52 -3.09 3.17
C LYS A 66 -12.01 -3.23 3.09
N TYR A 67 -11.41 -2.92 1.94
CA TYR A 67 -10.01 -3.24 1.68
C TYR A 67 -9.12 -2.00 1.59
N TYR A 68 -9.68 -0.84 1.24
CA TYR A 68 -8.91 0.40 1.18
C TYR A 68 -9.01 1.23 2.47
N LYS A 69 -10.23 1.54 2.93
CA LYS A 69 -10.43 2.35 4.15
C LYS A 69 -10.23 1.57 5.44
N ASN A 70 -10.58 0.29 5.42
CA ASN A 70 -10.29 -0.66 6.47
C ASN A 70 -9.07 -1.50 6.06
N ASP A 71 -8.30 -2.00 7.03
CA ASP A 71 -7.19 -2.89 6.67
C ASP A 71 -7.74 -4.19 6.07
N TRP A 72 -7.50 -4.39 4.77
CA TRP A 72 -7.86 -5.60 4.03
C TRP A 72 -7.45 -6.88 4.75
N ARG A 73 -6.35 -6.83 5.52
CA ARG A 73 -5.86 -7.95 6.35
C ARG A 73 -6.85 -8.40 7.41
N LYS A 74 -7.66 -7.50 7.98
CA LYS A 74 -8.73 -7.89 8.92
C LYS A 74 -9.76 -8.83 8.31
N ASN A 75 -9.86 -8.82 6.98
CA ASN A 75 -10.80 -9.67 6.25
C ASN A 75 -10.16 -10.98 5.75
N ILE A 76 -8.84 -11.18 5.93
CA ILE A 76 -8.08 -12.28 5.28
C ILE A 76 -7.12 -12.97 6.25
N ILE A 77 -6.81 -12.40 7.42
CA ILE A 77 -5.86 -12.95 8.40
C ILE A 77 -6.60 -13.43 9.67
N SER A 78 -6.00 -14.37 10.40
CA SER A 78 -6.49 -14.87 11.69
C SER A 78 -6.71 -13.74 12.72
N ILE A 79 -7.67 -13.97 13.64
CA ILE A 79 -8.07 -13.03 14.71
C ILE A 79 -6.87 -12.48 15.51
N GLU A 80 -5.83 -13.27 15.72
CA GLU A 80 -4.65 -12.85 16.49
C GLU A 80 -3.84 -11.76 15.79
N ILE A 81 -3.64 -11.88 14.47
CA ILE A 81 -2.93 -10.87 13.69
C ILE A 81 -3.81 -9.62 13.49
N GLU A 82 -5.14 -9.79 13.39
CA GLU A 82 -6.08 -8.65 13.39
C GLU A 82 -5.91 -7.77 14.64
N ASN A 83 -5.80 -8.38 15.82
CA ASN A 83 -5.61 -7.66 17.08
C ASN A 83 -4.28 -6.89 17.14
N GLN A 84 -3.23 -7.41 16.51
CA GLN A 84 -1.94 -6.70 16.39
C GLN A 84 -2.06 -5.54 15.42
N ILE A 85 -2.59 -5.79 14.22
CA ILE A 85 -2.84 -4.78 13.18
C ILE A 85 -3.65 -3.57 13.69
N ASN A 86 -4.59 -3.78 14.61
CA ASN A 86 -5.37 -2.71 15.23
C ASN A 86 -4.54 -1.70 16.03
N LYS A 87 -3.32 -2.05 16.44
CA LYS A 87 -2.41 -1.18 17.21
C LYS A 87 -1.56 -0.27 16.31
N LEU A 88 -1.69 -0.37 14.99
CA LEU A 88 -0.95 0.45 14.03
C LEU A 88 -1.59 1.83 13.82
N ILE A 89 -0.74 2.84 13.58
CA ILE A 89 -1.14 4.24 13.39
C ILE A 89 -1.14 4.55 11.87
N TYR A 90 -2.27 4.30 11.21
CA TYR A 90 -2.47 4.41 9.76
C TYR A 90 -2.55 5.85 9.22
N ALA A 91 -1.53 6.67 9.47
CA ALA A 91 -1.68 8.11 9.43
C ALA A 91 -2.08 8.72 8.06
N ASP A 92 -1.69 8.20 6.89
CA ASP A 92 -1.98 8.92 5.62
C ASP A 92 -2.17 8.06 4.36
N THR A 93 -1.54 6.88 4.24
CA THR A 93 -1.81 5.92 3.16
C THR A 93 -2.10 4.56 3.80
N PRO A 94 -3.25 3.92 3.48
CA PRO A 94 -3.53 2.62 4.06
C PRO A 94 -2.42 1.64 3.66
N ILE A 95 -1.74 1.05 4.65
CA ILE A 95 -0.76 -0.03 4.45
C ILE A 95 -1.37 -1.16 3.59
N SER A 96 -2.69 -1.31 3.70
CA SER A 96 -3.53 -2.18 2.89
C SER A 96 -3.47 -1.90 1.40
N PHE A 97 -3.31 -0.64 0.99
CA PHE A 97 -3.31 -0.24 -0.41
C PHE A 97 -2.08 -0.78 -1.16
N PHE A 98 -0.88 -0.66 -0.59
CA PHE A 98 0.32 -1.21 -1.23
C PHE A 98 0.23 -2.72 -1.39
N LYS A 99 -0.30 -3.40 -0.39
CA LYS A 99 -0.47 -4.86 -0.45
C LYS A 99 -1.56 -5.28 -1.45
N PHE A 100 -2.63 -4.51 -1.58
CA PHE A 100 -3.59 -4.69 -2.66
C PHE A 100 -2.95 -4.53 -4.04
N LEU A 101 -2.18 -3.45 -4.24
CA LEU A 101 -1.50 -3.19 -5.51
C LEU A 101 -0.48 -4.28 -5.86
N GLU A 102 0.21 -4.84 -4.87
CA GLU A 102 1.05 -6.04 -5.03
C GLU A 102 0.22 -7.22 -5.59
N ILE A 103 -0.89 -7.58 -4.94
CA ILE A 103 -1.75 -8.70 -5.36
C ILE A 103 -2.27 -8.51 -6.79
N ILE A 104 -2.74 -7.31 -7.12
CA ILE A 104 -3.21 -7.00 -8.48
C ILE A 104 -2.07 -7.11 -9.49
N SER A 105 -0.88 -6.64 -9.15
CA SER A 105 0.29 -6.72 -10.01
C SER A 105 0.70 -8.18 -10.27
N ILE A 106 0.64 -9.05 -9.24
CA ILE A 106 0.86 -10.50 -9.39
C ILE A 106 -0.18 -11.11 -10.33
N LYS A 107 -1.48 -10.81 -10.13
CA LYS A 107 -2.56 -11.30 -11.01
C LYS A 107 -2.38 -10.87 -12.46
N ASN A 108 -1.86 -9.67 -12.67
CA ASN A 108 -1.54 -9.13 -14.00
C ASN A 108 -0.18 -9.60 -14.54
N LYS A 109 0.50 -10.54 -13.86
CA LYS A 109 1.85 -11.05 -14.19
C LYS A 109 2.94 -9.96 -14.26
N ASN A 110 2.71 -8.82 -13.61
CA ASN A 110 3.68 -7.73 -13.49
C ASN A 110 4.48 -7.87 -12.18
N VAL A 111 5.42 -8.81 -12.18
CA VAL A 111 6.22 -9.18 -11.01
C VAL A 111 7.12 -8.04 -10.51
N LEU A 112 7.67 -7.23 -11.42
CA LEU A 112 8.51 -6.07 -11.07
C LEU A 112 7.70 -5.04 -10.27
N GLN A 113 6.49 -4.74 -10.75
CA GLN A 113 5.59 -3.81 -10.07
C GLN A 113 5.09 -4.39 -8.74
N ALA A 114 4.82 -5.69 -8.69
CA ALA A 114 4.45 -6.37 -7.45
C ALA A 114 5.52 -6.20 -6.37
N GLN A 115 6.80 -6.44 -6.69
CA GLN A 115 7.89 -6.31 -5.74
C GLN A 115 8.11 -4.85 -5.29
N ALA A 116 7.91 -3.87 -6.17
CA ALA A 116 7.99 -2.46 -5.81
C ALA A 116 6.88 -2.06 -4.80
N TYR A 117 5.66 -2.55 -4.99
CA TYR A 117 4.59 -2.32 -4.02
C TYR A 117 4.81 -3.09 -2.71
N ASN A 118 5.32 -4.32 -2.78
CA ASN A 118 5.70 -5.11 -1.61
C ASN A 118 6.79 -4.41 -0.78
N LYS A 119 7.76 -3.74 -1.43
CA LYS A 119 8.72 -2.84 -0.77
C LYS A 119 8.03 -1.72 0.00
N ASN A 120 7.12 -0.99 -0.65
CA ASN A 120 6.43 0.13 -0.01
C ASN A 120 5.55 -0.35 1.15
N TYR A 121 4.99 -1.55 1.03
CA TYR A 121 4.28 -2.22 2.11
C TYR A 121 5.20 -2.46 3.32
N PHE A 122 6.36 -3.08 3.12
CA PHE A 122 7.36 -3.29 4.19
C PHE A 122 7.79 -1.98 4.86
N ASP A 123 8.19 -0.98 4.06
CA ASP A 123 8.64 0.33 4.57
C ASP A 123 7.52 1.02 5.39
N SER A 124 6.26 0.86 4.99
CA SER A 124 5.10 1.38 5.73
C SER A 124 4.88 0.68 7.08
N ILE A 125 5.15 -0.62 7.17
CA ILE A 125 5.11 -1.37 8.44
C ILE A 125 6.24 -0.90 9.36
N THR A 126 7.47 -0.76 8.86
CA THR A 126 8.61 -0.25 9.64
C THR A 126 8.31 1.11 10.26
N LYS A 127 7.77 2.04 9.47
CA LYS A 127 7.33 3.35 9.96
C LYS A 127 6.32 3.25 11.08
N ASN A 128 5.34 2.38 10.93
CA ASN A 128 4.31 2.19 11.95
C ASN A 128 4.91 1.68 13.26
N ILE A 129 5.86 0.75 13.19
CA ILE A 129 6.58 0.26 14.37
C ILE A 129 7.35 1.39 15.04
N GLU A 130 8.08 2.21 14.28
CA GLU A 130 8.80 3.36 14.86
C GLU A 130 7.85 4.34 15.56
N LEU A 131 6.70 4.65 14.96
CA LEU A 131 5.68 5.54 15.55
C LEU A 131 5.08 4.93 16.82
N THR A 132 4.66 3.65 16.77
CA THR A 132 4.05 2.96 17.91
C THR A 132 5.02 2.76 19.07
N LYS A 133 6.33 2.59 18.80
CA LYS A 133 7.38 2.48 19.82
C LYS A 133 7.96 3.84 20.26
N GLY A 134 7.51 4.95 19.70
CA GLY A 134 8.03 6.28 20.01
C GLY A 134 9.48 6.51 19.56
N LEU A 135 9.97 5.74 18.58
CA LEU A 135 11.32 5.85 18.01
C LEU A 135 11.43 6.99 17.00
N THR A 136 10.31 7.45 16.45
CA THR A 136 10.24 8.61 15.55
C THR A 136 8.94 9.38 15.76
N ASN A 137 8.98 10.68 15.46
CA ASN A 137 7.80 11.53 15.32
C ASN A 137 7.51 11.89 13.86
N ASN A 138 8.34 11.42 12.92
CA ASN A 138 8.23 11.79 11.52
C ASN A 138 7.11 11.00 10.82
N LYS A 139 5.90 11.56 10.83
CA LYS A 139 4.74 10.99 10.14
C LYS A 139 4.83 11.07 8.60
N LYS A 140 5.77 11.82 8.03
CA LYS A 140 5.87 12.03 6.58
C LYS A 140 6.88 11.12 5.87
N LYS A 141 7.66 10.33 6.60
CA LYS A 141 8.60 9.38 5.99
C LYS A 141 7.86 8.31 5.21
N ILE A 142 8.41 7.90 4.06
CA ILE A 142 7.78 6.96 3.11
C ILE A 142 8.69 5.78 2.80
N ASN A 143 10.00 6.03 2.67
CA ASN A 143 10.99 5.03 2.27
C ASN A 143 12.14 4.98 3.27
N TYR A 144 12.80 3.83 3.34
CA TYR A 144 13.99 3.63 4.18
C TYR A 144 15.18 3.17 3.34
N THR A 145 16.35 3.69 3.67
CA THR A 145 17.62 3.15 3.17
C THR A 145 18.04 1.94 3.99
N LYS A 146 18.97 1.14 3.45
CA LYS A 146 19.50 -0.05 4.13
C LYS A 146 20.14 0.29 5.49
N ASP A 147 20.87 1.40 5.58
CA ASP A 147 21.50 1.85 6.82
C ASP A 147 20.47 2.30 7.86
N GLU A 148 19.39 2.95 7.42
CA GLU A 148 18.29 3.33 8.31
C GLU A 148 17.57 2.09 8.84
N LEU A 149 17.31 1.09 8.00
CA LEU A 149 16.74 -0.18 8.43
C LEU A 149 17.65 -0.90 9.43
N LYS A 150 18.98 -0.88 9.20
CA LYS A 150 19.95 -1.43 10.13
C LYS A 150 19.86 -0.77 11.49
N ASP A 151 19.85 0.55 11.54
CA ASP A 151 19.73 1.30 12.80
C ASP A 151 18.42 0.99 13.52
N ILE A 152 17.30 0.97 12.80
CA ILE A 152 15.98 0.69 13.37
C ILE A 152 15.92 -0.72 13.94
N TYR A 153 16.24 -1.72 13.13
CA TYR A 153 16.04 -3.11 13.53
C TYR A 153 17.12 -3.59 14.50
N LEU A 154 18.39 -3.32 14.22
CA LEU A 154 19.51 -3.85 15.02
C LEU A 154 19.80 -3.00 16.26
N ASN A 155 19.83 -1.67 16.14
CA ASN A 155 20.22 -0.81 17.26
C ASN A 155 19.02 -0.44 18.15
N LYS A 156 17.90 -0.02 17.54
CA LYS A 156 16.72 0.47 18.29
C LYS A 156 15.80 -0.67 18.76
N LEU A 157 15.45 -1.59 17.86
CA LEU A 157 14.54 -2.71 18.15
C LEU A 157 15.26 -3.97 18.66
N LYS A 158 16.59 -4.03 18.49
CA LYS A 158 17.46 -5.12 18.96
C LYS A 158 16.97 -6.51 18.52
N ILE A 159 16.59 -6.66 17.25
CA ILE A 159 16.23 -7.97 16.69
C ILE A 159 17.44 -8.92 16.68
N ASP A 160 17.19 -10.22 16.53
CA ASP A 160 18.25 -11.20 16.38
C ASP A 160 19.02 -11.02 15.06
N SER A 161 20.27 -11.50 15.06
CA SER A 161 21.18 -11.35 13.91
C SER A 161 20.70 -12.08 12.66
N ASN A 162 19.95 -13.18 12.81
CA ASN A 162 19.48 -13.95 11.65
C ASN A 162 18.34 -13.21 10.95
N MET A 163 17.42 -12.64 11.72
CA MET A 163 16.35 -11.80 11.21
C MET A 163 16.90 -10.53 10.52
N TRP A 164 17.95 -9.92 11.09
CA TRP A 164 18.65 -8.82 10.40
C TRP A 164 19.27 -9.29 9.09
N GLN A 165 19.92 -10.45 9.07
CA GLN A 165 20.50 -10.98 7.84
C GLN A 165 19.44 -11.19 6.76
N SER A 166 18.26 -11.70 7.13
CA SER A 166 17.13 -11.82 6.20
C SER A 166 16.69 -10.47 5.64
N ILE A 167 16.52 -9.44 6.49
CA ILE A 167 16.19 -8.06 6.05
C ILE A 167 17.27 -7.51 5.11
N ASN A 168 18.53 -7.70 5.47
CA ASN A 168 19.70 -7.21 4.74
C ASN A 168 19.75 -7.81 3.33
N ASP A 169 19.60 -9.13 3.21
CA ASP A 169 19.67 -9.84 1.94
C ASP A 169 18.47 -9.50 1.04
N LEU A 170 17.28 -9.30 1.64
CA LEU A 170 16.10 -8.85 0.92
C LEU A 170 16.26 -7.43 0.36
N CYS A 171 16.94 -6.53 1.08
CA CYS A 171 17.26 -5.20 0.55
C CYS A 171 18.14 -5.30 -0.70
N ASP A 172 19.14 -6.18 -0.67
CA ASP A 172 20.06 -6.37 -1.79
C ASP A 172 19.36 -6.99 -3.00
N ARG A 173 18.48 -7.98 -2.78
CA ARG A 173 17.67 -8.57 -3.87
C ARG A 173 16.71 -7.56 -4.48
N ARG A 174 16.04 -6.74 -3.68
CA ARG A 174 15.14 -5.67 -4.16
C ARG A 174 15.85 -4.60 -4.99
N ASN A 175 17.10 -4.28 -4.67
CA ASN A 175 17.90 -3.34 -5.46
C ASN A 175 18.22 -3.86 -6.87
N LYS A 176 17.97 -5.15 -7.15
CA LYS A 176 18.03 -5.72 -8.50
C LYS A 176 16.78 -5.43 -9.34
N ASN A 177 15.75 -4.80 -8.80
CA ASN A 177 14.56 -4.42 -9.56
C ASN A 177 14.63 -2.96 -10.03
N PRO A 178 14.47 -2.68 -11.34
CA PRO A 178 14.58 -1.33 -11.90
C PRO A 178 13.52 -0.37 -11.38
N LEU A 179 12.36 -0.88 -10.95
CA LEU A 179 11.31 -0.08 -10.32
C LEU A 179 11.61 0.27 -8.86
N CYS A 180 12.58 -0.40 -8.24
CA CYS A 180 13.04 -0.14 -6.88
C CYS A 180 14.35 0.67 -6.86
N HIS A 181 15.24 0.44 -7.83
CA HIS A 181 16.55 1.08 -7.92
C HIS A 181 16.97 1.26 -9.38
N ALA A 182 17.20 2.52 -9.80
CA ALA A 182 17.46 2.86 -11.20
C ALA A 182 18.75 2.24 -11.77
N SER A 183 19.72 1.90 -10.91
CA SER A 183 21.05 1.37 -11.29
C SER A 183 21.15 -0.16 -11.21
N CYS A 184 20.06 -0.89 -11.45
CA CYS A 184 20.06 -2.34 -11.26
C CYS A 184 20.56 -3.12 -12.50
N ASP A 185 21.25 -4.24 -12.27
CA ASP A 185 21.66 -5.19 -13.32
C ASP A 185 20.62 -6.31 -13.51
N ALA A 186 19.32 -6.02 -13.36
CA ALA A 186 18.22 -7.00 -13.35
C ALA A 186 18.24 -8.00 -14.51
N PHE A 187 18.67 -7.53 -15.68
CA PHE A 187 18.61 -8.26 -16.94
C PHE A 187 19.91 -9.00 -17.28
N SER A 188 20.89 -9.01 -16.38
CA SER A 188 22.22 -9.60 -16.62
C SER A 188 22.28 -11.12 -16.48
N ASN A 189 21.31 -11.76 -15.80
CA ASN A 189 21.31 -13.21 -15.53
C ASN A 189 20.12 -13.95 -16.14
N LYS A 190 20.39 -15.14 -16.70
CA LYS A 190 19.42 -16.06 -17.36
C LYS A 190 18.42 -16.77 -16.42
N GLN A 191 18.38 -16.40 -15.13
CA GLN A 191 17.41 -16.98 -14.20
C GLN A 191 16.00 -16.47 -14.51
N ASP A 192 14.97 -17.26 -14.24
CA ASP A 192 13.59 -16.78 -14.34
C ASP A 192 13.34 -15.74 -13.24
N ILE A 193 13.57 -14.48 -13.61
CA ILE A 193 13.41 -13.29 -12.78
C ILE A 193 12.03 -13.30 -12.09
N SER A 194 11.01 -13.86 -12.74
CA SER A 194 9.65 -13.94 -12.21
C SER A 194 9.56 -14.85 -10.98
N ILE A 195 10.16 -16.04 -11.04
CA ILE A 195 10.16 -16.99 -9.92
C ILE A 195 10.95 -16.42 -8.74
N SER A 196 12.13 -15.85 -9.01
CA SER A 196 12.96 -15.22 -7.97
C SER A 196 12.21 -14.10 -7.26
N ILE A 197 11.54 -13.22 -8.02
CA ILE A 197 10.80 -12.09 -7.45
C ILE A 197 9.59 -12.56 -6.64
N LEU A 198 8.87 -13.58 -7.10
CA LEU A 198 7.74 -14.12 -6.34
C LEU A 198 8.19 -14.74 -5.02
N ASN A 199 9.35 -15.40 -4.99
CA ASN A 199 9.94 -15.90 -3.76
C ASN A 199 10.32 -14.75 -2.81
N ASP A 200 10.96 -13.69 -3.32
CA ASP A 200 11.30 -12.51 -2.52
C ASP A 200 10.04 -11.88 -1.88
N ILE A 201 8.95 -11.77 -2.63
CA ILE A 201 7.67 -11.24 -2.13
C ILE A 201 7.14 -12.11 -0.99
N ASN A 202 7.17 -13.44 -1.14
CA ASN A 202 6.70 -14.36 -0.11
C ASN A 202 7.55 -14.29 1.17
N GLU A 203 8.87 -14.24 1.02
CA GLU A 203 9.79 -14.09 2.15
C GLU A 203 9.54 -12.78 2.91
N ILE A 204 9.29 -11.66 2.22
CA ILE A 204 8.94 -10.40 2.86
C ILE A 204 7.63 -10.50 3.62
N ASN A 205 6.62 -11.17 3.05
CA ASN A 205 5.34 -11.32 3.72
C ASN A 205 5.48 -12.10 5.03
N ASN A 206 6.21 -13.22 5.00
CA ASN A 206 6.49 -14.00 6.21
C ASN A 206 7.27 -13.19 7.25
N LEU A 207 8.31 -12.47 6.81
CA LEU A 207 9.10 -11.61 7.67
C LEU A 207 8.26 -10.50 8.30
N VAL A 208 7.38 -9.86 7.53
CA VAL A 208 6.47 -8.84 8.05
C VAL A 208 5.54 -9.43 9.10
N ASP A 209 5.00 -10.62 8.87
CA ASP A 209 4.15 -11.29 9.85
C ASP A 209 4.90 -11.58 11.15
N ASP A 210 6.17 -12.00 11.07
CA ASP A 210 7.01 -12.22 12.25
C ASP A 210 7.37 -10.92 12.99
N ILE A 211 7.68 -9.85 12.26
CA ILE A 211 7.92 -8.52 12.83
C ILE A 211 6.66 -8.01 13.55
N ILE A 212 5.50 -8.15 12.93
CA ILE A 212 4.23 -7.74 13.53
C ILE A 212 4.01 -8.52 14.83
N LYS A 213 4.19 -9.84 14.82
CA LYS A 213 4.05 -10.66 16.03
C LYS A 213 4.93 -10.22 17.19
N LEU A 214 6.16 -9.82 16.88
CA LEU A 214 7.16 -9.43 17.90
C LEU A 214 6.93 -8.03 18.47
N TYR A 215 6.55 -7.07 17.63
CA TYR A 215 6.63 -5.66 17.99
C TYR A 215 5.28 -4.95 18.14
N ILE A 216 4.19 -5.59 17.70
CA ILE A 216 2.86 -5.02 17.68
C ILE A 216 1.92 -5.89 18.51
#